data_AF-A0A6G1G274-F1
#
_entry.id   AF-A0A6G1G274-F1
#
_cell.length_a   1.000
_cell.length_b   1.000
_cell.length_c   1.000
_cell.angle_alpha   90.00
_cell.angle_beta   90.00
_cell.angle_gamma   90.00
#
_symmetry.space_group_name_H-M   'P 1'
#
loop_
_entity.id
_entity.type
_entity.pdbx_description
1 polymer ?
#
loop_
_entity_poly.entity_id
_entity_poly.type
_entity_poly.pdbx_seq_one_letter_code
_entity_poly.pdbx_strand_id
1 'polypeptide(L)'
;MTRLVAKLSRMRGAALKLGQMISFQDLKLLPGPIQDVMQRVQDSADYMPARQRDRVLATSLGADWRDAFAEFDEVPIAAASIGQVHRATLRTGETVAVKVQYPGVATSIDSDLNNLSLLLTASRLLPRGMYLEKTIANARTELAWECDYVREAECGTRFRELLADDDAFTVPQVFPSASGREVLTAELMHGTAVTKIPDLSQDERDWIGTHLLRLCLREITEFRYMQTDPNWTNFLYNRATHKLELLDFGATRAYPLEFIGPYVGILRAAAADDRATIQSLSVQLGYLTGSESAAMVDAHADSVLALAEPFGAQADAVYDFQDQTITERVRGLIPTMLKERLAPPPEETYSLHRKLSGAFLLCARLGSRVRCRELFEGAVERFEGRKGEV
;
A
#
# COMPACT_ATOMS: atom_id res chain seq x y z
N MET A 1 2.70 29.72 -4.69
CA MET A 1 3.42 28.44 -4.84
C MET A 1 4.63 28.29 -3.93
N THR A 2 5.64 29.16 -3.99
CA THR A 2 6.94 28.99 -3.29
C THR A 2 6.83 28.79 -1.77
N ARG A 3 5.88 29.47 -1.12
CA ARG A 3 5.60 29.35 0.32
C ARG A 3 4.90 28.03 0.70
N LEU A 4 4.15 27.45 -0.24
CA LEU A 4 3.50 26.13 -0.11
C LEU A 4 4.55 25.02 -0.23
N VAL A 5 5.45 25.12 -1.21
CA VAL A 5 6.61 24.23 -1.39
C VAL A 5 7.45 24.22 -0.12
N ALA A 6 7.84 25.39 0.37
CA ALA A 6 8.66 25.50 1.57
C ALA A 6 8.00 24.94 2.84
N LYS A 7 6.66 24.92 2.93
CA LYS A 7 5.94 24.28 4.04
C LYS A 7 5.86 22.76 3.86
N LEU A 8 5.49 22.28 2.67
CA LEU A 8 5.43 20.83 2.39
C LEU A 8 6.80 20.16 2.50
N SER A 9 7.87 20.82 2.05
CA SER A 9 9.25 20.33 2.21
C SER A 9 9.74 20.31 3.67
N ARG A 10 9.09 21.03 4.58
CA ARG A 10 9.37 20.98 6.03
C ARG A 10 8.59 19.87 6.74
N MET A 11 7.47 19.40 6.17
CA MET A 11 6.63 18.30 6.68
C MET A 11 7.22 16.94 6.26
N ARG A 12 8.52 16.73 6.51
CA ARG A 12 9.25 15.52 6.10
C ARG A 12 8.50 14.26 6.56
N GLY A 13 8.39 13.27 5.69
CA GLY A 13 7.73 12.00 5.95
C GLY A 13 6.20 12.02 5.93
N ALA A 14 5.55 12.88 6.72
CA ALA A 14 4.08 12.98 6.73
C ALA A 14 3.54 13.48 5.38
N ALA A 15 4.13 14.52 4.79
CA ALA A 15 3.74 14.99 3.45
C ALA A 15 4.09 13.99 2.35
N LEU A 16 5.17 13.22 2.49
CA LEU A 16 5.55 12.17 1.55
C LEU A 16 4.51 11.04 1.55
N LYS A 17 4.13 10.56 2.73
CA LYS A 17 3.12 9.51 2.89
C LYS A 17 1.73 10.00 2.50
N LEU A 18 1.34 11.22 2.85
CA LEU A 18 0.10 11.84 2.36
C LEU A 18 0.11 11.98 0.84
N GLY A 19 1.25 12.37 0.28
CA GLY A 19 1.53 12.35 -1.14
C GLY A 19 1.28 10.97 -1.71
N GLN A 20 1.84 9.90 -1.15
CA GLN A 20 1.61 8.52 -1.61
C GLN A 20 0.13 8.10 -1.47
N MET A 21 -0.51 8.35 -0.33
CA MET A 21 -1.93 8.01 -0.10
C MET A 21 -2.85 8.66 -1.15
N ILE A 22 -2.59 9.91 -1.51
CA ILE A 22 -3.38 10.66 -2.49
C ILE A 22 -2.92 10.35 -3.94
N SER A 23 -1.61 10.20 -4.17
CA SER A 23 -0.99 10.05 -5.49
C SER A 23 -1.43 8.79 -6.24
N PHE A 24 -1.69 7.68 -5.54
CA PHE A 24 -1.96 6.40 -6.20
C PHE A 24 -3.34 6.28 -6.88
N GLN A 25 -4.34 7.07 -6.49
CA GLN A 25 -5.62 7.17 -7.21
C GLN A 25 -5.81 8.53 -7.89
N ASP A 26 -5.20 9.57 -7.33
CA ASP A 26 -5.65 10.95 -7.52
C ASP A 26 -4.54 11.90 -8.00
N LEU A 27 -3.45 11.37 -8.58
CA LEU A 27 -2.37 12.19 -9.15
C LEU A 27 -2.93 13.32 -10.03
N LYS A 28 -3.99 13.09 -10.83
CA LYS A 28 -4.63 14.12 -11.67
C LYS A 28 -5.77 14.92 -11.00
N LEU A 29 -6.18 14.62 -9.77
CA LEU A 29 -7.15 15.44 -9.02
C LEU A 29 -6.48 16.54 -8.22
N LEU A 30 -5.20 16.36 -7.83
CA LEU A 30 -4.39 17.45 -7.31
C LEU A 30 -3.93 18.34 -8.47
N PRO A 31 -4.04 19.68 -8.36
CA PRO A 31 -3.49 20.58 -9.38
C PRO A 31 -2.01 20.31 -9.64
N GLY A 32 -1.58 20.35 -10.90
CA GLY A 32 -0.19 20.08 -11.34
C GLY A 32 0.90 20.70 -10.46
N PRO A 33 0.79 21.96 -10.01
CA PRO A 33 1.78 22.56 -9.12
C PRO A 33 1.94 21.87 -7.76
N ILE A 34 0.94 21.16 -7.25
CA ILE A 34 1.03 20.36 -6.02
C ILE A 34 1.75 19.03 -6.32
N GLN A 35 1.50 18.42 -7.47
CA GLN A 35 2.17 17.19 -7.91
C GLN A 35 3.69 17.40 -8.00
N ASP A 36 4.12 18.48 -8.67
CA ASP A 36 5.56 18.82 -8.81
C ASP A 36 6.25 19.06 -7.47
N VAL A 37 5.50 19.49 -6.47
CA VAL A 37 6.00 19.72 -5.12
C VAL A 37 6.11 18.41 -4.37
N MET A 38 5.08 17.56 -4.44
CA MET A 38 5.12 16.23 -3.83
C MET A 38 6.27 15.41 -4.42
N GLN A 39 6.43 15.41 -5.75
CA GLN A 39 7.54 14.73 -6.43
C GLN A 39 8.90 15.23 -5.92
N ARG A 40 9.11 16.54 -5.89
CA ARG A 40 10.35 17.13 -5.35
C ARG A 40 10.60 16.74 -3.89
N VAL A 41 9.58 16.69 -3.04
CA VAL A 41 9.73 16.26 -1.64
C VAL A 41 10.12 14.78 -1.54
N GLN A 42 9.66 13.92 -2.46
CA GLN A 42 10.13 12.53 -2.53
C GLN A 42 11.61 12.45 -2.95
N ASP A 43 12.01 13.29 -3.91
CA ASP A 43 13.35 13.27 -4.50
C ASP A 43 14.41 13.98 -3.61
N SER A 44 14.01 14.81 -2.65
CA SER A 44 14.89 15.66 -1.82
C SER A 44 15.03 15.20 -0.37
N ALA A 45 14.92 13.89 -0.12
CA ALA A 45 15.20 13.32 1.20
C ALA A 45 16.71 13.41 1.53
N ASP A 46 17.15 14.56 2.03
CA ASP A 46 18.49 14.73 2.63
C ASP A 46 18.68 13.75 3.80
N TYR A 47 19.88 13.15 3.89
CA TYR A 47 20.21 12.25 4.99
C TYR A 47 20.07 12.91 6.36
N MET A 48 19.54 12.15 7.33
CA MET A 48 19.47 12.59 8.72
C MET A 48 20.89 12.83 9.25
N PRO A 49 21.16 13.99 9.90
CA PRO A 49 22.44 14.21 10.55
C PRO A 49 22.75 13.13 11.59
N ALA A 50 24.02 12.69 11.66
CA ALA A 50 24.46 11.60 12.55
C ALA A 50 24.03 11.79 14.02
N ARG A 51 24.07 13.03 14.55
CA ARG A 51 23.62 13.34 15.92
C ARG A 51 22.14 13.04 16.16
N GLN A 52 21.28 13.25 15.16
CA GLN A 52 19.86 12.95 15.26
C GLN A 52 19.63 11.45 15.21
N ARG A 53 20.32 10.74 14.31
CA ARG A 53 20.28 9.28 14.21
C ARG A 53 20.70 8.62 15.53
N ASP A 54 21.85 9.02 16.08
CA ASP A 54 22.36 8.47 17.34
C ASP A 54 21.42 8.72 18.51
N ARG A 55 20.72 9.85 18.52
CA ARG A 55 19.71 10.14 19.55
C ARG A 55 18.51 9.20 19.44
N VAL A 56 18.01 8.94 18.24
CA VAL A 56 16.88 8.02 18.02
C VAL A 56 17.29 6.59 18.40
N LEU A 57 18.46 6.14 17.95
CA LEU A 57 19.01 4.84 18.33
C LEU A 57 19.18 4.70 19.84
N ALA A 58 19.76 5.70 20.51
CA ALA A 58 19.95 5.68 21.95
C ALA A 58 18.63 5.71 22.75
N THR A 59 17.61 6.42 22.22
CA THR A 59 16.29 6.52 22.86
C THR A 59 15.52 5.21 22.70
N SER A 60 15.61 4.57 21.53
CA SER A 60 14.83 3.37 21.22
C SER A 60 15.50 2.08 21.68
N LEU A 61 16.84 2.01 21.70
CA LEU A 61 17.61 0.79 21.99
C LEU A 61 18.46 0.88 23.27
N GLY A 62 18.56 2.07 23.89
CA GLY A 62 19.39 2.34 25.06
C GLY A 62 20.70 3.07 24.75
N ALA A 63 21.31 3.69 25.77
CA ALA A 63 22.49 4.56 25.61
C ALA A 63 23.67 3.85 24.91
N ASP A 64 23.84 2.56 25.17
CA ASP A 64 24.89 1.71 24.62
C ASP A 64 24.41 0.90 23.41
N TRP A 65 23.47 1.43 22.60
CA TRP A 65 22.90 0.72 21.43
C TRP A 65 23.95 0.12 20.48
N ARG A 66 25.15 0.71 20.42
CA ARG A 66 26.27 0.21 19.63
C ARG A 66 26.70 -1.20 20.06
N ASP A 67 26.43 -1.61 21.29
CA ASP A 67 26.71 -2.96 21.77
C ASP A 67 25.85 -4.04 21.11
N ALA A 68 24.74 -3.70 20.44
CA ALA A 68 24.00 -4.66 19.63
C ALA A 68 24.71 -5.00 18.30
N PHE A 69 25.62 -4.15 17.84
CA PHE A 69 26.21 -4.21 16.50
C PHE A 69 27.72 -4.43 16.55
N ALA A 70 28.22 -5.34 15.71
CA ALA A 70 29.65 -5.48 15.43
C ALA A 70 30.13 -4.36 14.51
N GLU A 71 29.33 -4.02 13.49
CA GLU A 71 29.57 -2.95 12.54
C GLU A 71 28.25 -2.20 12.28
N PHE A 72 28.33 -0.88 12.10
CA PHE A 72 27.16 -0.06 11.76
C PHE A 72 27.57 1.01 10.75
N ASP A 73 26.96 1.01 9.57
CA ASP A 73 27.27 1.99 8.55
C ASP A 73 26.65 3.34 8.86
N GLU A 74 27.52 4.32 9.04
CA GLU A 74 27.13 5.68 9.39
C GLU A 74 26.31 6.37 8.29
N VAL A 75 26.56 5.99 7.03
CA VAL A 75 25.84 6.50 5.84
C VAL A 75 24.68 5.55 5.54
N PRO A 76 23.43 6.06 5.43
CA PRO A 76 22.28 5.22 5.10
C PRO A 76 22.38 4.70 3.65
N ILE A 77 21.88 3.50 3.43
CA ILE A 77 21.82 2.85 2.11
C ILE A 77 20.53 3.20 1.35
N ALA A 78 19.48 3.65 2.05
CA ALA A 78 18.21 4.04 1.46
C ALA A 78 17.45 5.04 2.34
N ALA A 79 16.59 5.85 1.71
CA ALA A 79 15.54 6.59 2.40
C ALA A 79 14.27 5.73 2.52
N ALA A 80 13.54 5.89 3.62
CA ALA A 80 12.22 5.32 3.83
C ALA A 80 11.16 6.43 3.92
N SER A 81 9.88 6.06 3.94
CA SER A 81 8.76 7.02 3.98
C SER A 81 8.91 8.06 5.09
N ILE A 82 9.22 7.63 6.31
CA ILE A 82 9.35 8.47 7.51
C ILE A 82 10.69 8.27 8.23
N GLY A 83 11.71 7.75 7.54
CA GLY A 83 13.00 7.43 8.15
C GLY A 83 14.07 7.14 7.12
N GLN A 84 15.15 6.49 7.56
CA GLN A 84 16.24 6.04 6.69
C GLN A 84 16.74 4.66 7.11
N VAL A 85 17.35 3.94 6.18
CA VAL A 85 17.81 2.56 6.39
C VAL A 85 19.33 2.53 6.36
N HIS A 86 19.92 1.94 7.39
CA HIS A 86 21.36 1.69 7.50
C HIS A 86 21.65 0.21 7.32
N ARG A 87 22.82 -0.12 6.76
CA ARG A 87 23.36 -1.47 6.84
C ARG A 87 24.13 -1.61 8.15
N ALA A 88 24.01 -2.76 8.79
CA ALA A 88 24.79 -3.10 9.97
C ALA A 88 25.05 -4.61 10.02
N THR A 89 25.93 -5.01 10.93
CA THR A 89 26.18 -6.41 11.28
C THR A 89 25.93 -6.56 12.76
N LEU A 90 25.03 -7.46 13.16
CA LEU A 90 24.78 -7.76 14.57
C LEU A 90 26.02 -8.45 15.19
N ARG A 91 26.18 -8.36 16.51
CA ARG A 91 27.26 -9.10 17.20
C ARG A 91 27.15 -10.62 17.06
N THR A 92 25.95 -11.11 16.79
CA THR A 92 25.66 -12.53 16.49
C THR A 92 26.10 -12.94 15.07
N GLY A 93 26.45 -11.98 14.21
CA GLY A 93 27.08 -12.20 12.90
C GLY A 93 26.19 -11.90 11.70
N GLU A 94 24.88 -11.70 11.89
CA GLU A 94 23.93 -11.47 10.81
C GLU A 94 24.06 -10.06 10.24
N THR A 95 24.04 -9.95 8.90
CA THR A 95 23.93 -8.67 8.20
C THR A 95 22.48 -8.22 8.15
N VAL A 96 22.23 -6.98 8.59
CA VAL A 96 20.88 -6.45 8.81
C VAL A 96 20.69 -5.08 8.19
N ALA A 97 19.43 -4.78 7.88
CA ALA A 97 18.91 -3.45 7.58
C ALA A 97 18.31 -2.85 8.86
N VAL A 98 18.81 -1.70 9.28
CA VAL A 98 18.35 -0.93 10.45
C VAL A 98 17.59 0.30 9.98
N LYS A 99 16.26 0.25 10.02
CA LYS A 99 15.36 1.34 9.68
C LYS A 99 15.19 2.26 10.89
N VAL A 100 15.60 3.52 10.77
CA VAL A 100 15.59 4.53 11.84
C VAL A 100 14.63 5.65 11.45
N GLN A 101 13.63 5.91 12.30
CA GLN A 101 12.62 6.94 12.07
C GLN A 101 13.22 8.36 12.18
N TYR A 102 12.70 9.32 11.40
CA TYR A 102 13.06 10.73 11.58
C TYR A 102 12.53 11.24 12.93
N PRO A 103 13.34 12.02 13.69
CA PRO A 103 12.91 12.51 15.00
C PRO A 103 11.64 13.36 14.92
N GLY A 104 10.67 13.07 15.79
CA GLY A 104 9.49 13.90 15.98
C GLY A 104 8.38 13.74 14.94
N VAL A 105 8.50 12.80 13.99
CA VAL A 105 7.44 12.54 13.00
C VAL A 105 6.15 12.13 13.70
N ALA A 106 6.20 11.18 14.65
CA ALA A 106 5.02 10.76 15.40
C ALA A 106 4.32 11.93 16.12
N THR A 107 5.11 12.87 16.68
CA THR A 107 4.58 14.05 17.38
C THR A 107 4.06 15.14 16.46
N SER A 108 4.49 15.16 15.19
CA SER A 108 4.08 16.21 14.23
C SER A 108 2.81 15.86 13.45
N ILE A 109 2.40 14.58 13.40
CA ILE A 109 1.24 14.07 12.63
C ILE A 109 0.03 14.99 12.78
N ASP A 110 -0.36 15.29 14.03
CA ASP A 110 -1.57 16.06 14.28
C ASP A 110 -1.48 17.48 13.71
N SER A 111 -0.34 18.15 13.94
CA SER A 111 -0.11 19.49 13.45
C SER A 111 0.01 19.54 11.92
N ASP A 112 0.61 18.51 11.32
CA ASP A 112 0.82 18.38 9.89
C ASP A 112 -0.50 18.17 9.15
N LEU A 113 -1.35 17.28 9.66
CA LEU A 113 -2.69 17.04 9.12
C LEU A 113 -3.60 18.26 9.28
N ASN A 114 -3.53 18.96 10.41
CA ASN A 114 -4.31 20.18 10.63
C ASN A 114 -3.88 21.29 9.66
N ASN A 115 -2.57 21.43 9.43
CA ASN A 115 -2.04 22.38 8.44
C ASN A 115 -2.50 22.02 7.02
N LEU A 116 -2.48 20.75 6.65
CA LEU A 116 -2.97 20.30 5.34
C LEU A 116 -4.47 20.57 5.18
N SER A 117 -5.27 20.27 6.21
CA SER A 117 -6.71 20.54 6.23
C SER A 117 -7.01 22.01 5.96
N LEU A 118 -6.31 22.90 6.66
CA LEU A 118 -6.45 24.35 6.49
C LEU A 118 -6.08 24.79 5.07
N LEU A 119 -4.99 24.26 4.52
CA LEU A 119 -4.53 24.58 3.16
C LEU A 119 -5.54 24.13 2.09
N LEU A 120 -6.03 22.89 2.19
CA LEU A 120 -7.01 22.35 1.25
C LEU A 120 -8.32 23.13 1.30
N THR A 121 -8.80 23.44 2.51
CA THR A 121 -10.04 24.24 2.71
C THR A 121 -9.88 25.67 2.19
N ALA A 122 -8.76 26.34 2.48
CA ALA A 122 -8.51 27.71 2.04
C ALA A 122 -8.33 27.83 0.52
N SER A 123 -7.84 26.78 -0.14
CA SER A 123 -7.58 26.79 -1.57
C SER A 123 -8.83 26.69 -2.45
N ARG A 124 -10.00 26.31 -1.89
CA ARG A 124 -11.21 25.95 -2.64
C ARG A 124 -10.99 24.89 -3.73
N LEU A 125 -9.88 24.15 -3.66
CA LEU A 125 -9.50 23.11 -4.63
C LEU A 125 -10.17 21.76 -4.36
N LEU A 126 -10.91 21.62 -3.26
CA LEU A 126 -11.57 20.37 -2.90
C LEU A 126 -12.94 20.23 -3.60
N PRO A 127 -13.15 19.15 -4.38
CA PRO A 127 -14.48 18.72 -4.79
C PRO A 127 -15.47 18.63 -3.62
N ARG A 128 -16.71 19.08 -3.83
CA ARG A 128 -17.82 18.77 -2.91
C ARG A 128 -17.99 17.25 -2.84
N GLY A 129 -18.13 16.70 -1.62
CA GLY A 129 -18.34 15.26 -1.41
C GLY A 129 -17.12 14.45 -0.97
N MET A 130 -15.93 15.04 -0.83
CA MET A 130 -14.69 14.31 -0.46
C MET A 130 -14.61 13.89 1.04
N TYR A 131 -15.69 14.03 1.83
CA TYR A 131 -15.73 13.77 3.28
C TYR A 131 -14.40 14.07 4.00
N LEU A 132 -13.88 15.29 3.82
CA LEU A 132 -12.50 15.66 4.16
C LEU A 132 -12.10 15.28 5.59
N GLU A 133 -13.00 15.45 6.54
CA GLU A 133 -12.78 15.09 7.95
C GLU A 133 -12.51 13.59 8.13
N LYS A 134 -13.29 12.72 7.46
CA LYS A 134 -13.10 11.27 7.50
C LYS A 134 -11.79 10.87 6.82
N THR A 135 -11.45 11.52 5.70
CA THR A 135 -10.17 11.31 5.00
C THR A 135 -8.97 11.69 5.88
N ILE A 136 -9.04 12.82 6.58
CA ILE A 136 -8.00 13.25 7.53
C ILE A 136 -7.91 12.29 8.72
N ALA A 137 -9.04 11.83 9.25
CA ALA A 137 -9.06 10.86 10.34
C ALA A 137 -8.38 9.55 9.93
N ASN A 138 -8.68 9.02 8.75
CA ASN A 138 -8.04 7.81 8.22
C ASN A 138 -6.54 8.02 8.00
N ALA A 139 -6.14 9.16 7.42
CA ALA A 139 -4.74 9.49 7.23
C ALA A 139 -3.97 9.61 8.56
N ARG A 140 -4.61 10.10 9.63
CA ARG A 140 -4.05 10.14 10.98
C ARG A 140 -3.74 8.74 11.50
N THR A 141 -4.70 7.82 11.37
CA THR A 141 -4.54 6.43 11.77
C THR A 141 -3.44 5.74 10.98
N GLU A 142 -3.44 5.86 9.64
CA GLU A 142 -2.42 5.26 8.77
C GLU A 142 -1.02 5.82 9.11
N LEU A 143 -0.87 7.14 9.29
CA LEU A 143 0.41 7.75 9.70
C LEU A 143 0.87 7.31 11.10
N ALA A 144 -0.07 7.13 12.04
CA ALA A 144 0.26 6.64 13.37
C ALA A 144 0.79 5.19 13.34
N TRP A 145 0.20 4.33 12.50
CA TRP A 145 0.70 2.97 12.27
C TRP A 145 2.07 2.94 11.62
N GLU A 146 2.32 3.81 10.64
CA GLU A 146 3.65 3.94 10.03
C GLU A 146 4.73 4.34 11.04
N CYS A 147 4.36 5.11 12.06
CA CYS A 147 5.26 5.54 13.12
C CYS A 147 5.50 4.48 14.21
N ASP A 148 4.79 3.35 14.17
CA ASP A 148 4.90 2.28 15.15
C ASP A 148 5.67 1.08 14.59
N TYR A 149 7.00 1.09 14.76
CA TYR A 149 7.85 0.03 14.24
C TYR A 149 7.76 -1.28 15.02
N VAL A 150 7.21 -1.28 16.25
CA VAL A 150 6.89 -2.52 16.96
C VAL A 150 5.72 -3.21 16.26
N ARG A 151 4.68 -2.45 15.95
CA ARG A 151 3.55 -2.96 15.17
C ARG A 151 4.01 -3.47 13.80
N GLU A 152 4.87 -2.74 13.10
CA GLU A 152 5.40 -3.18 11.80
C GLU A 152 6.21 -4.49 11.93
N ALA A 153 7.05 -4.63 12.95
CA ALA A 153 7.79 -5.85 13.25
C ALA A 153 6.85 -7.06 13.44
N GLU A 154 5.77 -6.87 14.21
CA GLU A 154 4.74 -7.91 14.43
C GLU A 154 4.04 -8.28 13.11
N CYS A 155 3.69 -7.28 12.30
CA CYS A 155 3.07 -7.50 10.98
C CYS A 155 4.00 -8.29 10.06
N GLY A 156 5.28 -7.90 9.97
CA GLY A 156 6.28 -8.59 9.15
C GLY A 156 6.53 -10.02 9.63
N THR A 157 6.62 -10.25 10.93
CA THR A 157 6.76 -11.60 11.52
C THR A 157 5.58 -12.49 11.14
N ARG A 158 4.35 -11.97 11.27
CA ARG A 158 3.14 -12.70 10.86
C ARG A 158 3.10 -12.96 9.36
N PHE A 159 3.52 -12.01 8.52
CA PHE A 159 3.60 -12.23 7.07
C PHE A 159 4.62 -13.30 6.70
N ARG A 160 5.75 -13.36 7.42
CA ARG A 160 6.75 -14.42 7.25
C ARG A 160 6.16 -15.79 7.55
N GLU A 161 5.33 -15.91 8.58
CA GLU A 161 4.62 -17.16 8.90
C GLU A 161 3.58 -17.52 7.83
N LEU A 162 2.77 -16.56 7.39
CA LEU A 162 1.75 -16.77 6.35
C LEU A 162 2.33 -17.17 4.98
N LEU A 163 3.59 -16.82 4.74
CA LEU A 163 4.31 -17.10 3.50
C LEU A 163 5.43 -18.14 3.68
N ALA A 164 5.47 -18.85 4.80
CA ALA A 164 6.55 -19.80 5.11
C ALA A 164 6.67 -20.93 4.08
N ASP A 165 5.54 -21.43 3.58
CA ASP A 165 5.46 -22.49 2.57
C ASP A 165 5.40 -21.95 1.12
N ASP A 166 5.68 -20.66 0.90
CA ASP A 166 5.60 -20.04 -0.42
C ASP A 166 6.97 -19.85 -1.07
N ASP A 167 7.21 -20.59 -2.15
CA ASP A 167 8.50 -20.55 -2.85
C ASP A 167 8.76 -19.24 -3.60
N ALA A 168 7.73 -18.44 -3.88
CA ALA A 168 7.91 -17.20 -4.66
C ALA A 168 8.25 -15.99 -3.78
N PHE A 169 8.03 -16.06 -2.47
CA PHE A 169 8.18 -14.92 -1.58
C PHE A 169 9.25 -15.12 -0.51
N THR A 170 9.79 -14.01 -0.02
CA THR A 170 10.67 -13.97 1.15
C THR A 170 10.34 -12.72 1.97
N VAL A 171 10.21 -12.91 3.28
CA VAL A 171 9.96 -11.84 4.24
C VAL A 171 11.14 -11.83 5.21
N PRO A 172 11.79 -10.68 5.43
CA PRO A 172 12.99 -10.60 6.25
C PRO A 172 12.71 -11.01 7.70
N GLN A 173 13.69 -11.69 8.29
CA GLN A 173 13.69 -11.90 9.72
C GLN A 173 13.75 -10.57 10.47
N VAL A 174 12.83 -10.35 11.41
CA VAL A 174 12.96 -9.25 12.37
C VAL A 174 13.88 -9.69 13.52
N PHE A 175 14.69 -8.76 14.03
CA PHE A 175 15.56 -8.96 15.19
C PHE A 175 15.07 -8.10 16.37
N PRO A 176 14.22 -8.65 17.26
CA PRO A 176 13.60 -7.88 18.35
C PRO A 176 14.62 -7.28 19.32
N SER A 177 15.75 -7.94 19.55
CA SER A 177 16.83 -7.47 20.43
C SER A 177 17.49 -6.17 19.95
N ALA A 178 17.38 -5.86 18.66
CA ALA A 178 17.89 -4.64 18.04
C ALA A 178 16.76 -3.77 17.46
N SER A 179 15.53 -3.94 17.94
CA SER A 179 14.35 -3.21 17.50
C SER A 179 13.65 -2.52 18.67
N GLY A 180 12.87 -1.48 18.37
CA GLY A 180 12.06 -0.74 19.32
C GLY A 180 11.06 0.15 18.59
N ARG A 181 10.51 1.16 19.28
CA ARG A 181 9.40 1.96 18.74
C ARG A 181 9.77 2.81 17.52
N GLU A 182 11.01 3.30 17.46
CA GLU A 182 11.49 4.20 16.39
C GLU A 182 12.62 3.56 15.55
N VAL A 183 12.99 2.30 15.85
CA VAL A 183 14.04 1.56 15.18
C VAL A 183 13.58 0.13 14.87
N LEU A 184 13.61 -0.27 13.60
CA LEU A 184 13.30 -1.63 13.16
C LEU A 184 14.54 -2.25 12.55
N THR A 185 15.00 -3.36 13.12
CA THR A 185 16.13 -4.13 12.57
C THR A 185 15.62 -5.43 11.98
N ALA A 186 15.90 -5.63 10.69
CA ALA A 186 15.49 -6.81 9.94
C ALA A 186 16.63 -7.34 9.06
N GLU A 187 16.53 -8.57 8.59
CA GLU A 187 17.47 -9.20 7.65
C GLU A 187 17.67 -8.32 6.42
N LEU A 188 18.93 -8.16 5.99
CA LEU A 188 19.24 -7.40 4.79
C LEU A 188 18.84 -8.20 3.55
N MET A 189 17.95 -7.62 2.76
CA MET A 189 17.49 -8.17 1.50
C MET A 189 18.37 -7.71 0.33
N HIS A 190 18.50 -8.54 -0.71
CA HIS A 190 19.50 -8.39 -1.77
C HIS A 190 18.91 -8.21 -3.18
N GLY A 191 17.59 -8.29 -3.32
CA GLY A 191 16.90 -8.04 -4.57
C GLY A 191 16.98 -6.59 -5.03
N THR A 192 16.52 -6.35 -6.26
CA THR A 192 16.37 -5.00 -6.79
C THR A 192 14.89 -4.66 -6.88
N ALA A 193 14.51 -3.42 -6.51
CA ALA A 193 13.12 -2.99 -6.60
C ALA A 193 12.57 -3.22 -8.01
N VAL A 194 11.42 -3.90 -8.12
CA VAL A 194 10.86 -4.34 -9.42
C VAL A 194 10.67 -3.19 -10.41
N THR A 195 10.40 -1.99 -9.91
CA THR A 195 10.22 -0.76 -10.69
C THR A 195 11.52 -0.13 -11.21
N LYS A 196 12.67 -0.59 -10.72
CA LYS A 196 14.01 -0.08 -11.04
C LYS A 196 14.86 -1.04 -11.87
N ILE A 197 14.32 -2.20 -12.26
CA ILE A 197 15.03 -3.16 -13.11
C ILE A 197 14.74 -2.80 -14.58
N PRO A 198 15.73 -2.25 -15.32
CA PRO A 198 15.48 -1.73 -16.67
C PRO A 198 15.31 -2.85 -17.71
N ASP A 199 15.86 -4.02 -17.45
CA ASP A 199 16.11 -5.09 -18.42
C ASP A 199 15.30 -6.37 -18.14
N LEU A 200 14.13 -6.25 -17.50
CA LEU A 200 13.26 -7.41 -17.28
C LEU A 200 12.85 -8.03 -18.62
N SER A 201 13.06 -9.34 -18.75
CA SER A 201 12.49 -10.13 -19.84
C SER A 201 10.97 -10.22 -19.72
N GLN A 202 10.27 -10.64 -20.79
CA GLN A 202 8.82 -10.82 -20.73
C GLN A 202 8.42 -11.87 -19.69
N ASP A 203 9.17 -12.98 -19.61
CA ASP A 203 8.90 -14.04 -18.64
C ASP A 203 9.05 -13.55 -17.20
N GLU A 204 10.06 -12.71 -16.91
CA GLU A 204 10.21 -12.08 -15.59
C GLU A 204 9.05 -11.11 -15.29
N ARG A 205 8.61 -10.31 -16.27
CA ARG A 205 7.46 -9.39 -16.10
C ARG A 205 6.19 -10.16 -15.79
N ASP A 206 5.93 -11.23 -16.54
CA ASP A 206 4.76 -12.09 -16.38
C ASP A 206 4.80 -12.82 -15.03
N TRP A 207 5.97 -13.34 -14.64
CA TRP A 207 6.17 -14.01 -13.35
C TRP A 207 5.94 -13.04 -12.17
N ILE A 208 6.58 -11.86 -12.18
CA ILE A 208 6.41 -10.84 -11.13
C ILE A 208 4.94 -10.42 -11.02
N GLY A 209 4.31 -10.08 -12.14
CA GLY A 209 2.90 -9.66 -12.17
C GLY A 209 1.96 -10.75 -11.65
N THR A 210 2.18 -12.00 -12.09
CA THR A 210 1.41 -13.18 -11.64
C THR A 210 1.52 -13.37 -10.14
N HIS A 211 2.73 -13.35 -9.57
CA HIS A 211 2.93 -13.60 -8.15
C HIS A 211 2.42 -12.45 -7.28
N LEU A 212 2.58 -11.19 -7.69
CA LEU A 212 2.03 -10.05 -6.94
C LEU A 212 0.50 -10.01 -6.94
N LEU A 213 -0.14 -10.33 -8.07
CA LEU A 213 -1.59 -10.44 -8.12
C LEU A 213 -2.09 -11.62 -7.28
N ARG A 214 -1.39 -12.77 -7.34
CA ARG A 214 -1.68 -13.93 -6.49
C ARG A 214 -1.56 -13.58 -5.00
N LEU A 215 -0.51 -12.83 -4.60
CA LEU A 215 -0.37 -12.36 -3.22
C LEU A 215 -1.56 -11.48 -2.82
N CYS A 216 -1.92 -10.50 -3.65
CA CYS A 216 -3.07 -9.63 -3.38
C CYS A 216 -4.37 -10.42 -3.18
N LEU A 217 -4.60 -11.45 -3.99
CA LEU A 217 -5.77 -12.32 -3.85
C LEU A 217 -5.71 -13.17 -2.57
N ARG A 218 -4.55 -13.73 -2.21
CA ARG A 218 -4.35 -14.47 -0.94
C ARG A 218 -4.53 -13.58 0.28
N GLU A 219 -4.02 -12.35 0.26
CA GLU A 219 -4.21 -11.37 1.34
C GLU A 219 -5.70 -11.12 1.66
N ILE A 220 -6.56 -11.14 0.63
CA ILE A 220 -8.02 -11.00 0.75
C ILE A 220 -8.67 -12.31 1.18
N THR A 221 -8.47 -13.37 0.41
CA THR A 221 -9.25 -14.62 0.47
C THR A 221 -8.73 -15.62 1.49
N GLU A 222 -7.44 -15.60 1.81
CA GLU A 222 -6.79 -16.60 2.64
C GLU A 222 -6.35 -16.01 3.98
N PHE A 223 -5.61 -14.90 3.93
CA PHE A 223 -5.03 -14.32 5.13
C PHE A 223 -6.02 -13.43 5.87
N ARG A 224 -6.89 -12.75 5.12
CA ARG A 224 -7.69 -11.61 5.61
C ARG A 224 -6.81 -10.58 6.32
N TYR A 225 -5.60 -10.44 5.80
CA TYR A 225 -4.51 -9.68 6.38
C TYR A 225 -3.66 -9.20 5.21
N MET A 226 -3.66 -7.90 4.98
CA MET A 226 -3.15 -7.30 3.75
C MET A 226 -2.17 -6.19 4.06
N GLN A 227 -1.06 -6.16 3.33
CA GLN A 227 -0.19 -5.01 3.22
C GLN A 227 -0.82 -4.04 2.21
N THR A 228 -1.32 -2.92 2.71
CA THR A 228 -2.15 -1.98 1.93
C THR A 228 -1.34 -0.85 1.29
N ASP A 229 -0.03 -0.78 1.54
CA ASP A 229 0.87 0.17 0.89
C ASP A 229 1.02 -0.17 -0.61
N PRO A 230 0.64 0.74 -1.52
CA PRO A 230 0.86 0.57 -2.95
C PRO A 230 2.32 0.88 -3.39
N ASN A 231 3.24 1.14 -2.47
CA ASN A 231 4.62 1.46 -2.83
C ASN A 231 5.42 0.25 -3.33
N TRP A 232 5.42 0.07 -4.65
CA TRP A 232 6.13 -1.01 -5.35
C TRP A 232 7.67 -0.92 -5.28
N THR A 233 8.25 0.12 -4.68
CA THR A 233 9.71 0.13 -4.40
C THR A 233 10.09 -0.83 -3.26
N ASN A 234 9.12 -1.24 -2.44
CA ASN A 234 9.31 -2.14 -1.30
C ASN A 234 9.18 -3.63 -1.69
N PHE A 235 8.99 -3.92 -2.97
CA PHE A 235 8.96 -5.25 -3.54
C PHE A 235 10.23 -5.42 -4.38
N LEU A 236 11.16 -6.22 -3.87
CA LEU A 236 12.40 -6.49 -4.56
C LEU A 236 12.30 -7.81 -5.30
N TYR A 237 12.83 -7.86 -6.50
CA TYR A 237 13.04 -9.12 -7.21
C TYR A 237 14.51 -9.51 -7.12
N ASN A 238 14.75 -10.70 -6.58
CA ASN A 238 16.07 -11.29 -6.46
C ASN A 238 16.23 -12.38 -7.51
N ARG A 239 17.00 -12.08 -8.58
CA ARG A 239 17.27 -13.02 -9.68
C ARG A 239 18.08 -14.24 -9.23
N ALA A 240 18.92 -14.12 -8.21
CA ALA A 240 19.76 -15.22 -7.75
C ALA A 240 18.95 -16.30 -7.03
N THR A 241 17.95 -15.90 -6.26
CA THR A 241 17.03 -16.82 -5.56
C THR A 241 15.73 -17.06 -6.32
N HIS A 242 15.45 -16.26 -7.36
CA HIS A 242 14.19 -16.24 -8.09
C HIS A 242 12.98 -16.02 -7.17
N LYS A 243 13.10 -15.06 -6.25
CA LYS A 243 12.07 -14.71 -5.26
C LYS A 243 11.75 -13.22 -5.25
N LEU A 244 10.54 -12.90 -4.81
CA LEU A 244 10.10 -11.56 -4.44
C LEU A 244 10.31 -11.35 -2.93
N GLU A 245 11.16 -10.38 -2.58
CA GLU A 245 11.44 -10.00 -1.20
C GLU A 245 10.55 -8.82 -0.80
N LEU A 246 9.83 -8.96 0.31
CA LEU A 246 8.82 -8.01 0.79
C LEU A 246 9.37 -7.24 2.00
N LEU A 247 9.50 -5.90 1.90
CA LEU A 247 10.24 -5.12 2.90
C LEU A 247 9.41 -4.36 3.93
N ASP A 248 8.21 -3.89 3.56
CA ASP A 248 7.50 -2.85 4.32
C ASP A 248 6.12 -3.35 4.73
N PHE A 249 5.87 -3.39 6.03
CA PHE A 249 4.62 -3.88 6.59
C PHE A 249 3.90 -2.82 7.44
N GLY A 250 4.33 -1.55 7.36
CA GLY A 250 3.79 -0.46 8.19
C GLY A 250 2.28 -0.27 7.97
N ALA A 251 1.85 -0.25 6.71
CA ALA A 251 0.43 -0.14 6.34
C ALA A 251 -0.28 -1.50 6.22
N THR A 252 -0.08 -2.40 7.19
CA THR A 252 -0.79 -3.69 7.21
C THR A 252 -2.15 -3.61 7.92
N ARG A 253 -3.19 -4.29 7.44
CA ARG A 253 -4.52 -4.30 8.09
C ARG A 253 -5.13 -5.70 8.08
N ALA A 254 -5.79 -6.06 9.18
CA ALA A 254 -6.67 -7.22 9.25
C ALA A 254 -8.09 -6.85 8.83
N TYR A 255 -8.76 -7.76 8.12
CA TYR A 255 -10.13 -7.56 7.67
C TYR A 255 -11.04 -8.61 8.28
N PRO A 256 -12.20 -8.19 8.79
CA PRO A 256 -13.11 -9.12 9.41
C PRO A 256 -13.90 -9.90 8.34
N LEU A 257 -14.37 -11.11 8.68
CA LEU A 257 -14.98 -12.02 7.70
C LEU A 257 -16.29 -11.46 7.14
N GLU A 258 -17.05 -10.74 7.96
CA GLU A 258 -18.28 -10.05 7.60
C GLU A 258 -18.08 -8.98 6.53
N PHE A 259 -16.86 -8.44 6.39
CA PHE A 259 -16.49 -7.56 5.29
C PHE A 259 -15.99 -8.35 4.08
N ILE A 260 -15.05 -9.28 4.28
CA ILE A 260 -14.41 -10.03 3.18
C ILE A 260 -15.41 -10.93 2.45
N GLY A 261 -16.36 -11.54 3.16
CA GLY A 261 -17.36 -12.44 2.57
C GLY A 261 -18.17 -11.78 1.46
N PRO A 262 -18.93 -10.71 1.75
CA PRO A 262 -19.65 -9.95 0.73
C PRO A 262 -18.71 -9.30 -0.28
N TYR A 263 -17.50 -8.86 0.12
CA TYR A 263 -16.53 -8.26 -0.80
C TYR A 263 -16.09 -9.23 -1.91
N VAL A 264 -15.71 -10.46 -1.54
CA VAL A 264 -15.41 -11.53 -2.50
C VAL A 264 -16.65 -11.86 -3.34
N GLY A 265 -17.84 -11.84 -2.73
CA GLY A 265 -19.11 -11.99 -3.45
C GLY A 265 -19.31 -10.95 -4.54
N ILE A 266 -18.98 -9.68 -4.27
CA ILE A 266 -19.04 -8.59 -5.26
C ILE A 266 -18.06 -8.85 -6.40
N LEU A 267 -16.80 -9.24 -6.11
CA LEU A 267 -15.82 -9.54 -7.16
C LEU A 267 -16.27 -10.71 -8.04
N ARG A 268 -16.87 -11.75 -7.44
CA ARG A 268 -17.44 -12.88 -8.18
C ARG A 268 -18.61 -12.48 -9.06
N ALA A 269 -19.55 -11.71 -8.50
CA ALA A 269 -20.70 -11.20 -9.24
C ALA A 269 -20.23 -10.33 -10.43
N ALA A 270 -19.21 -9.51 -10.22
CA ALA A 270 -18.63 -8.68 -11.26
C ALA A 270 -17.90 -9.49 -12.35
N ALA A 271 -17.17 -10.54 -11.98
CA ALA A 271 -16.58 -11.47 -12.96
C ALA A 271 -17.65 -12.21 -13.80
N ALA A 272 -18.87 -12.34 -13.28
CA ALA A 272 -20.03 -12.96 -13.94
C ALA A 272 -20.99 -11.94 -14.60
N ASP A 273 -20.66 -10.64 -14.60
CA ASP A 273 -21.52 -9.54 -15.07
C ASP A 273 -22.91 -9.45 -14.38
N ASP A 274 -23.00 -9.92 -13.13
CA ASP A 274 -24.22 -9.91 -12.33
C ASP A 274 -24.38 -8.59 -11.55
N ARG A 275 -24.89 -7.57 -12.24
CA ARG A 275 -25.16 -6.23 -11.66
C ARG A 275 -26.12 -6.27 -10.47
N ALA A 276 -27.11 -7.16 -10.48
CA ALA A 276 -28.11 -7.22 -9.41
C ALA A 276 -27.45 -7.68 -8.09
N THR A 277 -26.60 -8.70 -8.16
CA THR A 277 -25.83 -9.17 -7.00
C THR A 277 -24.80 -8.14 -6.55
N ILE A 278 -24.11 -7.45 -7.48
CA ILE A 278 -23.20 -6.33 -7.13
C ILE A 278 -23.95 -5.29 -6.31
N GLN A 279 -25.13 -4.84 -6.76
CA GLN A 279 -25.91 -3.83 -6.06
C GLN A 279 -26.36 -4.33 -4.68
N SER A 280 -26.91 -5.54 -4.59
CA SER A 280 -27.40 -6.11 -3.33
C SER A 280 -26.30 -6.21 -2.27
N LEU A 281 -25.14 -6.78 -2.63
CA LEU A 281 -24.01 -6.90 -1.71
C LEU A 281 -23.36 -5.54 -1.42
N SER A 282 -23.42 -4.60 -2.35
CA SER A 282 -22.94 -3.23 -2.13
C SER A 282 -23.79 -2.46 -1.12
N VAL A 283 -25.10 -2.74 -1.06
CA VAL A 283 -25.97 -2.23 0.02
C VAL A 283 -25.60 -2.89 1.34
N GLN A 284 -25.40 -4.21 1.36
CA GLN A 284 -25.01 -4.94 2.57
C GLN A 284 -23.69 -4.43 3.16
N LEU A 285 -22.69 -4.15 2.32
CA LEU A 285 -21.40 -3.60 2.78
C LEU A 285 -21.47 -2.11 3.13
N GLY A 286 -22.53 -1.40 2.79
CA GLY A 286 -22.63 0.05 3.00
C GLY A 286 -21.89 0.89 1.96
N TYR A 287 -21.60 0.34 0.78
CA TYR A 287 -21.22 1.15 -0.39
C TYR A 287 -22.38 1.99 -0.90
N LEU A 288 -23.58 1.43 -0.82
CA LEU A 288 -24.85 2.03 -1.18
C LEU A 288 -25.78 1.97 0.03
N THR A 289 -26.64 2.97 0.17
CA THR A 289 -27.74 2.98 1.17
C THR A 289 -28.99 2.31 0.63
N GLY A 290 -29.08 2.11 -0.70
CA GLY A 290 -30.27 1.64 -1.40
C GLY A 290 -31.21 2.77 -1.81
N SER A 291 -30.89 4.03 -1.48
CA SER A 291 -31.67 5.22 -1.82
C SER A 291 -30.97 6.14 -2.82
N GLU A 292 -29.83 5.70 -3.36
CA GLU A 292 -29.06 6.43 -4.37
C GLU A 292 -29.83 6.65 -5.68
N SER A 293 -29.42 7.68 -6.44
CA SER A 293 -29.90 7.87 -7.81
C SER A 293 -29.43 6.72 -8.73
N ALA A 294 -30.17 6.46 -9.81
CA ALA A 294 -29.79 5.43 -10.80
C ALA A 294 -28.37 5.67 -11.34
N ALA A 295 -28.02 6.94 -11.61
CA ALA A 295 -26.69 7.32 -12.07
C ALA A 295 -25.57 6.93 -11.08
N MET A 296 -25.82 7.00 -9.77
CA MET A 296 -24.84 6.59 -8.75
C MET A 296 -24.73 5.06 -8.67
N VAL A 297 -25.85 4.35 -8.74
CA VAL A 297 -25.88 2.88 -8.74
C VAL A 297 -25.15 2.34 -9.96
N ASP A 298 -25.42 2.90 -11.14
CA ASP A 298 -24.77 2.53 -12.40
C ASP A 298 -23.29 2.84 -12.36
N ALA A 299 -22.89 4.05 -11.92
CA ALA A 299 -21.48 4.42 -11.81
C ALA A 299 -20.71 3.51 -10.83
N HIS A 300 -21.33 3.12 -9.71
CA HIS A 300 -20.74 2.17 -8.77
C HIS A 300 -20.58 0.80 -9.42
N ALA A 301 -21.64 0.25 -10.00
CA ALA A 301 -21.60 -1.07 -10.65
C ALA A 301 -20.57 -1.10 -11.80
N ASP A 302 -20.53 -0.07 -12.64
CA ASP A 302 -19.57 0.07 -13.73
C ASP A 302 -18.12 0.10 -13.22
N SER A 303 -17.88 0.76 -12.07
CA SER A 303 -16.54 0.82 -11.47
C SER A 303 -16.08 -0.55 -10.98
N VAL A 304 -17.00 -1.34 -10.40
CA VAL A 304 -16.73 -2.69 -9.92
C VAL A 304 -16.51 -3.64 -11.10
N LEU A 305 -17.35 -3.56 -12.15
CA LEU A 305 -17.20 -4.36 -13.36
C LEU A 305 -15.89 -4.07 -14.08
N ALA A 306 -15.50 -2.80 -14.18
CA ALA A 306 -14.21 -2.43 -14.75
C ALA A 306 -13.04 -3.04 -13.95
N LEU A 307 -13.09 -3.02 -12.62
CA LEU A 307 -12.06 -3.65 -11.76
C LEU A 307 -12.05 -5.18 -11.88
N ALA A 308 -13.19 -5.80 -12.15
CA ALA A 308 -13.29 -7.26 -12.28
C ALA A 308 -13.00 -7.77 -13.70
N GLU A 309 -12.80 -6.87 -14.67
CA GLU A 309 -12.55 -7.24 -16.07
C GLU A 309 -11.47 -8.33 -16.24
N PRO A 310 -10.27 -8.25 -15.59
CA PRO A 310 -9.26 -9.29 -15.74
C PRO A 310 -9.70 -10.68 -15.23
N PHE A 311 -10.70 -10.73 -14.36
CA PHE A 311 -11.23 -11.95 -13.77
C PHE A 311 -12.44 -12.51 -14.52
N GLY A 312 -13.02 -11.73 -15.44
CA GLY A 312 -14.27 -12.06 -16.12
C GLY A 312 -14.14 -13.20 -17.13
N ALA A 313 -15.27 -13.87 -17.41
CA ALA A 313 -15.32 -14.94 -18.43
C ALA A 313 -14.98 -14.43 -19.84
N GLN A 314 -15.28 -13.16 -20.12
CA GLN A 314 -15.01 -12.50 -21.41
C GLN A 314 -13.55 -12.06 -21.58
N ALA A 315 -12.75 -12.09 -20.51
CA ALA A 315 -11.33 -11.81 -20.63
C ALA A 315 -10.60 -12.95 -21.34
N ASP A 316 -9.55 -12.58 -22.07
CA ASP A 316 -8.62 -13.54 -22.63
C ASP A 316 -8.01 -14.41 -21.53
N ALA A 317 -7.67 -15.66 -21.87
CA ALA A 317 -7.08 -16.59 -20.91
C ALA A 317 -5.77 -16.07 -20.29
N VAL A 318 -5.06 -15.21 -21.03
CA VAL A 318 -3.94 -14.41 -20.55
C VAL A 318 -4.33 -12.96 -20.76
N TYR A 319 -4.52 -12.22 -19.67
CA TYR A 319 -4.85 -10.80 -19.71
C TYR A 319 -3.57 -9.98 -19.85
N ASP A 320 -3.47 -9.18 -20.91
CA ASP A 320 -2.37 -8.26 -21.14
C ASP A 320 -2.65 -6.91 -20.47
N PHE A 321 -1.80 -6.52 -19.51
CA PHE A 321 -1.97 -5.27 -18.79
C PHE A 321 -1.38 -4.05 -19.52
N GLN A 322 -0.60 -4.21 -20.59
CA GLN A 322 0.14 -3.10 -21.20
C GLN A 322 -0.78 -1.94 -21.64
N ASP A 323 -1.93 -2.26 -22.23
CA ASP A 323 -2.87 -1.27 -22.77
C ASP A 323 -4.21 -1.26 -22.00
N GLN A 324 -4.21 -1.69 -20.73
CA GLN A 324 -5.41 -1.74 -19.91
C GLN A 324 -6.01 -0.34 -19.69
N THR A 325 -7.35 -0.25 -19.70
CA THR A 325 -8.10 1.01 -19.50
C THR A 325 -8.90 1.03 -18.19
N ILE A 326 -8.72 0.03 -17.32
CA ILE A 326 -9.46 -0.15 -16.06
C ILE A 326 -9.34 1.10 -15.19
N THR A 327 -8.13 1.58 -14.94
CA THR A 327 -7.91 2.74 -14.06
C THR A 327 -8.55 4.01 -14.62
N GLU A 328 -8.52 4.20 -15.94
CA GLU A 328 -9.12 5.37 -16.59
C GLU A 328 -10.65 5.33 -16.54
N ARG A 329 -11.25 4.15 -16.78
CA ARG A 329 -12.70 3.95 -16.67
C ARG A 329 -13.19 4.17 -15.24
N VAL A 330 -12.55 3.55 -14.25
CA VAL A 330 -12.89 3.76 -12.83
C VAL A 330 -12.77 5.24 -12.47
N ARG A 331 -11.71 5.91 -12.92
CA ARG A 331 -11.52 7.34 -12.69
C ARG A 331 -12.62 8.20 -13.32
N GLY A 332 -13.07 7.85 -14.53
CA GLY A 332 -14.16 8.55 -15.21
C GLY A 332 -15.47 8.55 -14.41
N LEU A 333 -15.66 7.57 -13.53
CA LEU A 333 -16.86 7.39 -12.71
C LEU A 333 -16.78 8.11 -11.36
N ILE A 334 -15.56 8.40 -10.86
CA ILE A 334 -15.33 9.06 -9.56
C ILE A 334 -16.11 10.39 -9.42
N PRO A 335 -16.15 11.31 -10.40
CA PRO A 335 -16.89 12.57 -10.27
C PRO A 335 -18.39 12.36 -10.01
N THR A 336 -19.01 11.41 -10.71
CA THR A 336 -20.41 11.02 -10.50
C THR A 336 -20.58 10.43 -9.11
N MET A 337 -19.69 9.52 -8.71
CA MET A 337 -19.75 8.88 -7.40
C MET A 337 -19.59 9.88 -6.24
N LEU A 338 -18.69 10.84 -6.36
CA LEU A 338 -18.49 11.87 -5.33
C LEU A 338 -19.67 12.84 -5.22
N LYS A 339 -20.33 13.14 -6.35
CA LYS A 339 -21.46 14.07 -6.40
C LYS A 339 -22.75 13.45 -5.88
N GLU A 340 -23.02 12.20 -6.23
CA GLU A 340 -24.34 11.58 -6.07
C GLU A 340 -24.41 10.58 -4.90
N ARG A 341 -23.28 10.22 -4.28
CA ARG A 341 -23.28 9.31 -3.11
C ARG A 341 -23.99 9.93 -1.91
N LEU A 342 -24.68 9.08 -1.14
CA LEU A 342 -25.39 9.48 0.07
C LEU A 342 -24.61 9.19 1.36
N ALA A 343 -23.70 8.21 1.33
CA ALA A 343 -22.88 7.84 2.47
C ALA A 343 -21.41 7.62 2.07
N PRO A 344 -20.43 7.88 2.97
CA PRO A 344 -19.03 7.50 2.76
C PRO A 344 -18.90 5.97 2.76
N PRO A 345 -17.90 5.39 2.06
CA PRO A 345 -17.77 3.95 2.00
C PRO A 345 -17.18 3.44 3.33
N PRO A 346 -17.21 2.12 3.55
CA PRO A 346 -16.49 1.49 4.65
C PRO A 346 -15.02 1.84 4.61
N GLU A 347 -14.40 1.97 5.79
CA GLU A 347 -13.02 2.41 5.92
C GLU A 347 -12.04 1.42 5.28
N GLU A 348 -12.33 0.13 5.44
CA GLU A 348 -11.62 -1.03 4.89
C GLU A 348 -11.41 -0.92 3.38
N THR A 349 -12.44 -0.43 2.67
CA THR A 349 -12.50 -0.31 1.21
C THR A 349 -11.31 0.43 0.63
N TYR A 350 -10.97 1.58 1.22
CA TYR A 350 -9.99 2.48 0.65
C TYR A 350 -8.63 1.80 0.54
N SER A 351 -8.27 1.08 1.58
CA SER A 351 -7.01 0.36 1.66
C SER A 351 -6.97 -0.87 0.73
N LEU A 352 -8.07 -1.63 0.64
CA LEU A 352 -8.16 -2.82 -0.21
C LEU A 352 -8.15 -2.45 -1.70
N HIS A 353 -9.01 -1.51 -2.11
CA HIS A 353 -9.07 -1.04 -3.50
C HIS A 353 -7.75 -0.42 -3.96
N ARG A 354 -7.05 0.30 -3.06
CA ARG A 354 -5.73 0.90 -3.34
C ARG A 354 -4.70 -0.18 -3.64
N LYS A 355 -4.66 -1.27 -2.87
CA LYS A 355 -3.73 -2.39 -3.11
C LYS A 355 -4.03 -3.13 -4.41
N LEU A 356 -5.29 -3.48 -4.67
CA LEU A 356 -5.68 -4.18 -5.91
C LEU A 356 -5.43 -3.31 -7.16
N SER A 357 -5.85 -2.04 -7.12
CA SER A 357 -5.59 -1.10 -8.22
C SER A 357 -4.09 -0.87 -8.41
N GLY A 358 -3.33 -0.78 -7.32
CA GLY A 358 -1.88 -0.68 -7.36
C GLY A 358 -1.26 -1.88 -8.07
N ALA A 359 -1.75 -3.10 -7.82
CA ALA A 359 -1.22 -4.31 -8.43
C ALA A 359 -1.47 -4.31 -9.94
N PHE A 360 -2.64 -3.88 -10.39
CA PHE A 360 -2.95 -3.71 -11.81
C PHE A 360 -2.07 -2.65 -12.48
N LEU A 361 -1.87 -1.51 -11.82
CA LEU A 361 -1.00 -0.45 -12.32
C LEU A 361 0.46 -0.90 -12.41
N LEU A 362 0.93 -1.72 -11.48
CA LEU A 362 2.26 -2.30 -11.56
C LEU A 362 2.35 -3.30 -12.71
N CYS A 363 1.38 -4.19 -12.88
CA CYS A 363 1.34 -5.12 -14.01
C CYS A 363 1.35 -4.35 -15.35
N ALA A 364 0.58 -3.26 -15.45
CA ALA A 364 0.58 -2.40 -16.63
C ALA A 364 1.93 -1.74 -16.87
N ARG A 365 2.55 -1.18 -15.82
CA ARG A 365 3.89 -0.58 -15.90
C ARG A 365 4.95 -1.60 -16.33
N LEU A 366 4.84 -2.84 -15.87
CA LEU A 366 5.75 -3.92 -16.24
C LEU A 366 5.44 -4.46 -17.63
N GLY A 367 4.24 -4.26 -18.19
CA GLY A 367 3.78 -4.95 -19.40
C GLY A 367 3.56 -6.45 -19.15
N SER A 368 3.09 -6.80 -17.94
CA SER A 368 2.86 -8.19 -17.55
C SER A 368 1.61 -8.75 -18.23
N ARG A 369 1.68 -10.02 -18.60
CA ARG A 369 0.60 -10.82 -19.14
C ARG A 369 0.27 -11.93 -18.14
N VAL A 370 -0.94 -11.94 -17.60
CA VAL A 370 -1.27 -12.77 -16.42
C VAL A 370 -2.56 -13.56 -16.65
N ARG A 371 -2.58 -14.82 -16.20
CA ARG A 371 -3.78 -15.67 -16.19
C ARG A 371 -4.70 -15.29 -15.02
N CYS A 372 -5.21 -14.06 -15.02
CA CYS A 372 -5.93 -13.45 -13.92
C CYS A 372 -7.17 -14.26 -13.49
N ARG A 373 -7.95 -14.77 -14.45
CA ARG A 373 -9.14 -15.58 -14.18
C ARG A 373 -8.80 -16.84 -13.37
N GLU A 374 -7.76 -17.58 -13.75
CA GLU A 374 -7.35 -18.79 -13.03
C GLU A 374 -6.87 -18.48 -11.61
N LEU A 375 -6.11 -17.39 -11.44
CA LEU A 375 -5.69 -16.95 -10.11
C LEU A 375 -6.89 -16.61 -9.22
N PHE A 376 -7.90 -15.93 -9.78
CA PHE A 376 -9.11 -15.52 -9.08
C PHE A 376 -9.99 -16.72 -8.72
N GLU A 377 -10.26 -17.61 -9.67
CA GLU A 377 -11.02 -18.84 -9.45
C GLU A 377 -10.39 -19.68 -8.33
N GLY A 378 -9.08 -19.94 -8.41
CA GLY A 378 -8.39 -20.69 -7.37
C GLY A 378 -8.37 -20.00 -6.00
N ALA A 379 -8.39 -18.66 -5.96
CA ALA A 379 -8.51 -17.90 -4.70
C ALA A 379 -9.91 -18.01 -4.10
N VAL A 380 -10.95 -17.94 -4.94
CA VAL A 380 -12.35 -18.11 -4.54
C VAL A 380 -12.62 -19.53 -4.03
N GLU A 381 -12.15 -20.55 -4.74
CA GLU A 381 -12.30 -21.95 -4.31
C GLU A 381 -11.69 -22.20 -2.93
N ARG A 382 -10.47 -21.68 -2.69
CA ARG A 382 -9.84 -21.74 -1.37
C ARG A 382 -10.64 -21.01 -0.30
N PHE A 383 -11.22 -19.85 -0.61
CA PHE A 383 -12.04 -19.10 0.33
C PHE A 383 -13.31 -19.87 0.73
N GLU A 384 -13.96 -20.51 -0.24
CA GLU A 384 -15.18 -21.29 0.01
C GLU A 384 -14.89 -22.59 0.77
N GLY A 385 -13.81 -23.29 0.42
CA GLY A 385 -13.36 -24.49 1.16
C GLY A 385 -13.12 -24.21 2.65
N ARG A 386 -12.53 -23.06 2.98
CA ARG A 386 -12.22 -22.66 4.37
C ARG A 386 -13.42 -22.12 5.15
N LYS A 387 -14.49 -21.65 4.48
CA LYS A 387 -15.75 -21.32 5.17
C LYS A 387 -16.40 -22.54 5.81
N GLY A 388 -16.10 -23.75 5.33
CA GLY A 388 -16.58 -25.00 5.93
C GLY A 388 -15.83 -25.45 7.18
N GLU A 389 -14.71 -24.82 7.53
CA GLU A 389 -13.82 -25.21 8.65
C GLU A 389 -13.97 -24.33 9.90
N VAL A 390 -14.85 -23.31 9.88
CA VAL A 390 -15.03 -22.32 10.97
C VAL A 390 -16.33 -22.57 11.73
#